data_AF-A0A835Y229-F1
#
_entry.id   AF-A0A835Y229-F1
#
_cell.length_a   1.000
_cell.length_b   1.000
_cell.length_c   1.000
_cell.angle_alpha   90.00
_cell.angle_beta   90.00
_cell.angle_gamma   90.00
#
_symmetry.space_group_name_H-M   'P 1'
#
loop_
_entity.id
_entity.type
_entity.pdbx_description
1 polymer ?
#
loop_
_entity_poly.entity_id
_entity_poly.type
_entity_poly.pdbx_seq_one_letter_code
_entity_poly.pdbx_strand_id
1 'polypeptide(L)'
;MFPRRPLNSPFAVLLMRSAYETVDELDFIPMNDFQKKFWKLRASEQEAYKLQYEPLVPRIGDISDALYFDFISFSQFSTIAREIPNGQQVFREYCEECPDGWRVVRRDASISDNALLPALFFAKTGDRIFTGLRDGFRGNQFGGPPAAPPGAPLSEVVAGVRKLMDVMVENGYALKAEVADVDEASRSFVVRLLGPANLWGETSLNFRRSPVVNCYDVMAVDAYLRASGRAGTFELTPNPSGCEVAWRLTA
;
A
#
# COMPACT_ATOMS: atom_id res chain seq x y z
N MET A 1 -18.18 -6.58 11.74
CA MET A 1 -17.31 -7.03 10.63
C MET A 1 -18.17 -7.58 9.51
N PHE A 2 -17.78 -7.34 8.26
CA PHE A 2 -18.57 -7.71 7.09
C PHE A 2 -18.21 -9.11 6.56
N PRO A 3 -19.19 -9.91 6.09
CA PRO A 3 -18.90 -11.16 5.41
C PRO A 3 -18.16 -10.86 4.11
N ARG A 4 -16.85 -11.13 4.08
CA ARG A 4 -16.01 -10.91 2.91
C ARG A 4 -15.48 -12.20 2.34
N ARG A 5 -15.24 -12.18 1.03
CA ARG A 5 -14.49 -13.24 0.37
C ARG A 5 -13.03 -13.20 0.86
N PRO A 6 -12.35 -14.35 0.95
CA PRO A 6 -10.90 -14.38 1.16
C PRO A 6 -10.19 -13.54 0.09
N LEU A 7 -9.07 -12.91 0.46
CA LEU A 7 -8.22 -12.26 -0.53
C LEU A 7 -7.61 -13.31 -1.46
N ASN A 8 -7.51 -12.99 -2.75
CA ASN A 8 -6.72 -13.79 -3.67
C ASN A 8 -5.25 -13.80 -3.18
N SER A 9 -4.66 -14.98 -2.94
CA SER A 9 -3.33 -15.06 -2.33
C SER A 9 -2.24 -14.38 -3.17
N PRO A 10 -2.12 -14.62 -4.50
CA PRO A 10 -1.21 -13.87 -5.36
C PRO A 10 -1.37 -12.34 -5.27
N PHE A 11 -2.62 -11.85 -5.23
CA PHE A 11 -2.92 -10.44 -5.06
C PHE A 11 -2.46 -9.90 -3.70
N ALA A 12 -2.76 -10.61 -2.60
CA ALA A 12 -2.30 -10.23 -1.26
C ALA A 12 -0.77 -10.21 -1.16
N VAL A 13 -0.08 -11.16 -1.81
CA VAL A 13 1.38 -11.16 -1.93
C VAL A 13 1.86 -9.95 -2.72
N LEU A 14 1.24 -9.61 -3.85
CA LEU A 14 1.60 -8.45 -4.66
C LEU A 14 1.59 -7.17 -3.80
N LEU A 15 0.52 -6.93 -3.04
CA LEU A 15 0.41 -5.73 -2.19
C LEU A 15 1.53 -5.67 -1.14
N MET A 16 1.68 -6.73 -0.35
CA MET A 16 2.68 -6.79 0.73
C MET A 16 4.13 -6.74 0.21
N ARG A 17 4.39 -7.40 -0.94
CA ARG A 17 5.71 -7.39 -1.58
C ARG A 17 6.05 -6.05 -2.19
N SER A 18 5.08 -5.34 -2.77
CA SER A 18 5.30 -4.01 -3.31
C SER A 18 5.84 -3.04 -2.25
N ALA A 19 5.25 -3.07 -1.05
CA ALA A 19 5.75 -2.30 0.09
C ALA A 19 7.14 -2.80 0.56
N TYR A 20 7.32 -4.12 0.69
CA TYR A 20 8.58 -4.71 1.14
C TYR A 20 9.76 -4.36 0.21
N GLU A 21 9.58 -4.52 -1.10
CA GLU A 21 10.61 -4.24 -2.11
C GLU A 21 10.89 -2.74 -2.24
N THR A 22 9.92 -1.89 -1.92
CA THR A 22 10.15 -0.44 -1.86
C THR A 22 11.00 -0.05 -0.64
N VAL A 23 10.88 -0.76 0.49
CA VAL A 23 11.79 -0.54 1.64
C VAL A 23 13.23 -0.88 1.26
N ASP A 24 13.42 -2.02 0.60
CA ASP A 24 14.71 -2.50 0.12
C ASP A 24 15.30 -1.49 -0.90
N GLU A 25 14.53 -1.06 -1.90
CA GLU A 25 14.99 -0.09 -2.90
C GLU A 25 15.36 1.28 -2.30
N LEU A 26 14.65 1.72 -1.26
CA LEU A 26 14.90 3.03 -0.65
C LEU A 26 16.10 3.02 0.30
N ASP A 27 16.73 1.87 0.57
CA ASP A 27 18.01 1.74 1.28
C ASP A 27 18.09 2.62 2.54
N PHE A 28 17.05 2.68 3.37
CA PHE A 28 17.07 3.47 4.61
C PHE A 28 17.32 2.62 5.86
N ILE A 29 17.29 1.30 5.73
CA ILE A 29 17.49 0.33 6.81
C ILE A 29 18.04 -0.99 6.23
N PRO A 30 18.99 -1.68 6.89
CA PRO A 30 19.37 -3.03 6.48
C PRO A 30 18.17 -3.99 6.52
N MET A 31 17.96 -4.79 5.47
CA MET A 31 16.76 -5.63 5.39
C MET A 31 16.69 -6.71 6.48
N ASN A 32 17.84 -7.22 6.95
CA ASN A 32 17.89 -8.11 8.12
C ASN A 32 17.34 -7.44 9.39
N ASP A 33 17.62 -6.15 9.57
CA ASP A 33 17.13 -5.39 10.73
C ASP A 33 15.66 -5.06 10.58
N PHE A 34 15.23 -4.67 9.37
CA PHE A 34 13.80 -4.47 9.07
C PHE A 34 12.98 -5.72 9.38
N GLN A 35 13.38 -6.87 8.85
CA GLN A 35 12.70 -8.15 9.09
C GLN A 35 12.62 -8.50 10.58
N LYS A 36 13.72 -8.34 11.32
CA LYS A 36 13.77 -8.57 12.76
C LYS A 36 12.82 -7.64 13.52
N LYS A 37 12.83 -6.34 13.20
CA LYS A 37 11.97 -5.34 13.85
C LYS A 37 10.50 -5.58 13.54
N PHE A 38 10.17 -5.86 12.28
CA PHE A 38 8.84 -6.25 11.83
C PHE A 38 8.32 -7.49 12.55
N TRP A 39 9.14 -8.54 12.64
CA TRP A 39 8.77 -9.78 13.36
C TRP A 39 8.52 -9.52 14.84
N LYS A 40 9.38 -8.75 15.51
CA LYS A 40 9.21 -8.39 16.92
C LYS A 40 7.94 -7.58 17.16
N LEU A 41 7.67 -6.59 16.30
CA LEU A 41 6.47 -5.77 16.41
C LEU A 41 5.21 -6.61 16.25
N ARG A 42 5.17 -7.44 15.20
CA ARG A 42 4.09 -8.40 14.98
C ARG A 42 3.87 -9.28 16.22
N ALA A 43 4.93 -9.87 16.77
CA ALA A 43 4.80 -10.72 17.95
C ALA A 43 4.22 -9.95 19.16
N SER A 44 4.61 -8.69 19.36
CA SER A 44 4.14 -7.88 20.48
C SER A 44 2.69 -7.38 20.36
N GLU A 45 2.19 -7.19 19.14
CA GLU A 45 0.84 -6.62 18.89
C GLU A 45 -0.22 -7.72 18.70
N GLN A 46 0.19 -8.98 18.42
CA GLN A 46 -0.71 -10.05 18.00
C GLN A 46 -1.81 -10.38 19.01
N GLU A 47 -1.48 -10.51 20.30
CA GLU A 47 -2.47 -10.90 21.30
C GLU A 47 -3.47 -9.78 21.58
N ALA A 48 -3.04 -8.52 21.60
CA ALA A 48 -3.93 -7.37 21.68
C ALA A 48 -4.88 -7.29 20.48
N TYR A 49 -4.36 -7.55 19.27
CA TYR A 49 -5.18 -7.59 18.06
C TYR A 49 -6.25 -8.70 18.12
N LYS A 50 -5.88 -9.91 18.56
CA LYS A 50 -6.85 -11.01 18.71
C LYS A 50 -7.97 -10.65 19.69
N LEU A 51 -7.62 -10.13 20.87
CA LEU A 51 -8.59 -9.73 21.90
C LEU A 51 -9.57 -8.66 21.38
N GLN A 52 -9.07 -7.70 20.58
CA GLN A 52 -9.91 -6.66 19.99
C GLN A 52 -10.96 -7.20 19.01
N TYR A 53 -10.69 -8.32 18.35
CA TYR A 53 -11.57 -8.89 17.32
C TYR A 53 -12.42 -10.06 17.79
N GLU A 54 -12.36 -10.45 19.07
CA GLU A 54 -13.21 -11.51 19.61
C GLU A 54 -14.71 -11.23 19.36
N PRO A 55 -15.51 -12.26 18.98
CA PRO A 55 -15.16 -13.68 18.93
C PRO A 55 -14.54 -14.13 17.58
N LEU A 56 -14.17 -13.20 16.69
CA LEU A 56 -13.58 -13.52 15.40
C LEU A 56 -12.09 -13.85 15.59
N VAL A 57 -11.65 -14.95 14.98
CA VAL A 57 -10.27 -15.43 15.13
C VAL A 57 -9.53 -15.25 13.81
N PRO A 58 -8.53 -14.34 13.73
CA PRO A 58 -7.69 -14.21 12.54
C PRO A 58 -6.90 -15.50 12.30
N ARG A 59 -6.83 -15.96 11.04
CA ARG A 59 -6.00 -17.11 10.66
C ARG A 59 -4.54 -16.67 10.50
N ILE A 60 -3.83 -16.60 11.64
CA ILE A 60 -2.44 -16.12 11.69
C ILE A 60 -1.54 -16.91 10.74
N GLY A 61 -0.89 -16.22 9.83
CA GLY A 61 0.01 -16.79 8.82
C GLY A 61 -0.63 -16.95 7.44
N ASP A 62 -1.97 -16.93 7.35
CA ASP A 62 -2.69 -17.01 6.08
C ASP A 62 -3.03 -15.61 5.57
N ILE A 63 -2.22 -15.09 4.64
CA ILE A 63 -2.41 -13.75 4.06
C ILE A 63 -3.69 -13.60 3.22
N SER A 64 -4.37 -14.70 2.87
CA SER A 64 -5.71 -14.64 2.24
C SER A 64 -6.80 -14.27 3.26
N ASP A 65 -6.50 -14.47 4.54
CA ASP A 65 -7.38 -14.08 5.63
C ASP A 65 -7.34 -12.57 5.80
N ALA A 66 -8.48 -11.97 5.51
CA ALA A 66 -8.81 -10.57 5.75
C ALA A 66 -8.24 -9.94 7.02
N LEU A 67 -8.49 -10.56 8.17
CA LEU A 67 -8.09 -10.03 9.47
C LEU A 67 -6.57 -10.12 9.63
N TYR A 68 -6.00 -11.26 9.25
CA TYR A 68 -4.55 -11.40 9.29
C TYR A 68 -3.85 -10.46 8.28
N PHE A 69 -4.43 -10.22 7.11
CA PHE A 69 -3.93 -9.24 6.12
C PHE A 69 -3.92 -7.83 6.71
N ASP A 70 -5.00 -7.40 7.36
CA ASP A 70 -5.06 -6.11 8.06
C ASP A 70 -3.92 -6.00 9.08
N PHE A 71 -3.83 -7.00 9.97
CA PHE A 71 -2.84 -7.03 11.04
C PHE A 71 -1.38 -7.05 10.54
N ILE A 72 -1.09 -7.87 9.54
CA ILE A 72 0.27 -8.03 9.02
C ILE A 72 0.70 -6.81 8.20
N SER A 73 -0.21 -6.21 7.42
CA SER A 73 0.04 -4.96 6.69
C SER A 73 0.26 -3.80 7.65
N PHE A 74 -0.57 -3.67 8.69
CA PHE A 74 -0.35 -2.73 9.78
C PHE A 74 1.03 -2.89 10.41
N SER A 75 1.42 -4.12 10.75
CA SER A 75 2.71 -4.39 11.38
C SER A 75 3.88 -3.98 10.46
N GLN A 76 3.74 -4.19 9.15
CA GLN A 76 4.74 -3.79 8.17
C GLN A 76 4.84 -2.27 8.10
N PHE A 77 3.71 -1.58 7.85
CA PHE A 77 3.67 -0.13 7.74
C PHE A 77 4.06 0.59 9.03
N SER A 78 3.69 0.06 10.19
CA SER A 78 4.09 0.59 11.50
C SER A 78 5.60 0.46 11.73
N THR A 79 6.22 -0.61 11.21
CA THR A 79 7.68 -0.74 11.22
C THR A 79 8.32 0.30 10.30
N ILE A 80 7.82 0.42 9.06
CA ILE A 80 8.30 1.40 8.07
C ILE A 80 8.22 2.82 8.64
N ALA A 81 7.07 3.18 9.21
CA ALA A 81 6.78 4.46 9.83
C ALA A 81 7.78 4.85 10.93
N ARG A 82 8.22 3.88 11.75
CA ARG A 82 9.18 4.10 12.84
C ARG A 82 10.61 4.29 12.35
N GLU A 83 10.93 3.67 11.22
CA GLU A 83 12.30 3.59 10.71
C GLU A 83 12.63 4.70 9.72
N ILE A 84 11.67 5.16 8.92
CA ILE A 84 11.88 6.25 7.94
C ILE A 84 12.55 7.50 8.54
N PRO A 85 12.08 8.07 9.68
CA PRO A 85 12.70 9.26 10.25
C PRO A 85 14.17 9.06 10.66
N ASN A 86 14.53 7.82 11.01
CA ASN A 86 15.85 7.40 11.46
C ASN A 86 16.66 6.72 10.33
N GLY A 87 16.23 6.90 9.07
CA GLY A 87 16.84 6.27 7.90
C GLY A 87 18.33 6.52 7.81
N GLN A 88 19.10 5.45 7.60
CA GLN A 88 20.55 5.49 7.47
C GLN A 88 20.96 5.87 6.04
N GLN A 89 22.11 6.53 5.90
CA GLN A 89 22.73 6.80 4.60
C GLN A 89 23.70 5.70 4.17
N VAL A 90 24.39 5.11 5.15
CA VAL A 90 25.41 4.09 4.93
C VAL A 90 25.29 3.06 6.04
N PHE A 91 25.18 1.79 5.68
CA PHE A 91 25.07 0.70 6.65
C PHE A 91 25.64 -0.60 6.09
N ARG A 92 25.81 -1.58 6.98
CA ARG A 92 26.15 -2.96 6.61
C ARG A 92 24.89 -3.78 6.53
N GLU A 93 24.76 -4.55 5.47
CA GLU A 93 23.64 -5.46 5.26
C GLU A 93 24.14 -6.88 5.04
N TYR A 94 23.41 -7.84 5.59
CA TYR A 94 23.72 -9.26 5.39
C TYR A 94 23.62 -9.61 3.91
N CYS A 95 24.62 -10.29 3.40
CA CYS A 95 24.72 -10.68 2.00
C CYS A 95 25.27 -12.10 1.94
N GLU A 96 24.42 -13.05 1.54
CA GLU A 96 24.77 -14.48 1.48
C GLU A 96 25.89 -14.76 0.45
N GLU A 97 25.92 -13.98 -0.63
CA GLU A 97 26.90 -14.12 -1.72
C GLU A 97 28.22 -13.37 -1.46
N CYS A 98 28.33 -12.62 -0.34
CA CYS A 98 29.49 -11.79 -0.05
C CYS A 98 30.55 -12.58 0.74
N PRO A 99 31.86 -12.41 0.47
CA PRO A 99 32.93 -13.16 1.14
C PRO A 99 32.90 -13.10 2.67
N ASP A 100 32.60 -11.92 3.23
CA ASP A 100 32.52 -11.70 4.67
C ASP A 100 31.10 -11.85 5.24
N GLY A 101 30.12 -12.26 4.41
CA GLY A 101 28.70 -12.35 4.75
C GLY A 101 27.97 -11.00 4.85
N TRP A 102 28.64 -9.89 4.48
CA TRP A 102 28.09 -8.54 4.54
C TRP A 102 28.49 -7.71 3.32
N ARG A 103 27.63 -6.77 2.94
CA ARG A 103 27.94 -5.69 2.00
C ARG A 103 27.73 -4.32 2.64
N VAL A 104 28.44 -3.32 2.15
CA VAL A 104 28.17 -1.92 2.52
C VAL A 104 27.19 -1.36 1.51
N VAL A 105 26.04 -0.91 2.00
CA VAL A 105 25.01 -0.24 1.21
C VAL A 105 25.16 1.27 1.44
N ARG A 106 25.02 2.04 0.35
CA ARG A 106 25.02 3.50 0.37
C ARG A 106 23.77 3.97 -0.34
N ARG A 107 22.88 4.62 0.39
CA ARG A 107 21.65 5.19 -0.17
C ARG A 107 21.99 6.27 -1.20
N ASP A 108 21.17 6.39 -2.23
CA ASP A 108 21.31 7.44 -3.23
C ASP A 108 21.30 8.83 -2.57
N ALA A 109 22.33 9.61 -2.89
CA ALA A 109 22.51 10.96 -2.38
C ALA A 109 21.36 11.91 -2.78
N SER A 110 20.66 11.63 -3.89
CA SER A 110 19.49 12.41 -4.31
C SER A 110 18.31 12.35 -3.32
N ILE A 111 18.29 11.32 -2.47
CA ILE A 111 17.27 11.08 -1.45
C ILE A 111 17.88 11.04 -0.05
N SER A 112 18.96 11.79 0.18
CA SER A 112 19.65 11.83 1.48
C SER A 112 18.78 12.41 2.60
N ASP A 113 17.81 13.27 2.27
CA ASP A 113 16.85 13.78 3.25
C ASP A 113 15.77 12.74 3.57
N ASN A 114 15.70 12.32 4.83
CA ASN A 114 14.70 11.36 5.31
C ASN A 114 13.25 11.90 5.18
N ALA A 115 13.06 13.22 5.13
CA ALA A 115 11.74 13.82 4.94
C ALA A 115 11.12 13.51 3.56
N LEU A 116 11.94 13.13 2.57
CA LEU A 116 11.48 12.74 1.24
C LEU A 116 10.99 11.28 1.17
N LEU A 117 11.47 10.43 2.07
CA LEU A 117 11.22 8.99 2.03
C LEU A 117 9.74 8.59 2.10
N PRO A 118 8.85 9.23 2.91
CA PRO A 118 7.44 8.87 2.92
C PRO A 118 6.76 9.00 1.55
N ALA A 119 7.00 10.12 0.85
CA ALA A 119 6.41 10.37 -0.46
C ALA A 119 6.99 9.42 -1.52
N LEU A 120 8.29 9.17 -1.48
CA LEU A 120 8.95 8.21 -2.38
C LEU A 120 8.46 6.78 -2.15
N PHE A 121 8.30 6.38 -0.89
CA PHE A 121 7.75 5.08 -0.51
C PHE A 121 6.34 4.91 -1.05
N PHE A 122 5.50 5.92 -0.88
CA PHE A 122 4.13 5.93 -1.41
C PHE A 122 4.10 5.74 -2.93
N ALA A 123 4.87 6.55 -3.66
CA ALA A 123 4.90 6.51 -5.12
C ALA A 123 5.42 5.17 -5.65
N LYS A 124 6.59 4.73 -5.17
CA LYS A 124 7.24 3.48 -5.62
C LYS A 124 6.47 2.21 -5.25
N THR A 125 5.78 2.22 -4.11
CA THR A 125 4.87 1.12 -3.73
C THR A 125 3.68 1.08 -4.69
N GLY A 126 3.08 2.23 -4.97
CA GLY A 126 1.99 2.35 -5.95
C GLY A 126 2.40 1.88 -7.34
N ASP A 127 3.57 2.28 -7.83
CA ASP A 127 4.06 1.92 -9.16
C ASP A 127 4.19 0.40 -9.32
N ARG A 128 4.69 -0.30 -8.29
CA ARG A 128 4.78 -1.76 -8.26
C ARG A 128 3.41 -2.43 -8.24
N ILE A 129 2.49 -1.93 -7.41
CA ILE A 129 1.13 -2.46 -7.35
C ILE A 129 0.46 -2.31 -8.71
N PHE A 130 0.44 -1.10 -9.27
CA PHE A 130 -0.20 -0.83 -10.55
C PHE A 130 0.43 -1.66 -11.68
N THR A 131 1.76 -1.76 -11.74
CA THR A 131 2.46 -2.62 -12.70
C THR A 131 2.04 -4.08 -12.54
N GLY A 132 2.02 -4.61 -11.31
CA GLY A 132 1.61 -5.98 -11.04
C GLY A 132 0.13 -6.25 -11.36
N LEU A 133 -0.75 -5.27 -11.19
CA LEU A 133 -2.17 -5.40 -11.55
C LEU A 133 -2.38 -5.34 -13.07
N ARG A 134 -1.63 -4.50 -13.79
CA ARG A 134 -1.71 -4.31 -15.24
C ARG A 134 -1.05 -5.45 -16.01
N ASP A 135 0.19 -5.79 -15.67
CA ASP A 135 1.03 -6.73 -16.43
C ASP A 135 0.99 -8.16 -15.85
N GLY A 136 0.44 -8.29 -14.64
CA GLY A 136 0.40 -9.54 -13.88
C GLY A 136 1.55 -9.70 -12.89
N PHE A 137 1.40 -10.67 -11.98
CA PHE A 137 2.37 -10.96 -10.93
C PHE A 137 2.48 -12.47 -10.70
N ARG A 138 3.70 -13.00 -10.77
CA ARG A 138 4.00 -14.44 -10.55
C ARG A 138 3.06 -15.37 -11.31
N GLY A 139 2.88 -15.11 -12.61
CA GLY A 139 2.02 -15.90 -13.49
C GLY A 139 0.51 -15.68 -13.33
N ASN A 140 0.08 -14.78 -12.44
CA ASN A 140 -1.33 -14.42 -12.27
C ASN A 140 -1.63 -13.10 -13.00
N GLN A 141 -2.72 -13.07 -13.74
CA GLN A 141 -3.24 -11.87 -14.39
C GLN A 141 -4.45 -11.36 -13.60
N PHE A 142 -4.45 -10.07 -13.27
CA PHE A 142 -5.55 -9.44 -12.52
C PHE A 142 -6.45 -8.58 -13.39
N GLY A 143 -6.06 -8.28 -14.64
CA GLY A 143 -6.88 -7.50 -15.57
C GLY A 143 -6.92 -6.00 -15.28
N GLY A 144 -5.87 -5.45 -14.63
CA GLY A 144 -5.75 -4.01 -14.39
C GLY A 144 -5.83 -3.19 -15.68
N PRO A 145 -6.35 -1.96 -15.62
CA PRO A 145 -6.44 -1.09 -16.80
C PRO A 145 -5.05 -0.71 -17.32
N PRO A 146 -4.86 -0.54 -18.65
CA PRO A 146 -3.73 0.22 -19.14
C PRO A 146 -3.83 1.68 -18.67
N ALA A 147 -2.71 2.39 -18.62
CA ALA A 147 -2.71 3.83 -18.39
C ALA A 147 -3.54 4.54 -19.47
N ALA A 148 -4.25 5.61 -19.10
CA ALA A 148 -4.95 6.41 -20.08
C ALA A 148 -3.95 7.15 -20.98
N PRO A 149 -4.27 7.37 -22.27
CA PRO A 149 -3.43 8.15 -23.16
C PRO A 149 -3.15 9.56 -22.62
N PRO A 150 -1.97 10.15 -22.90
CA PRO A 150 -1.70 11.55 -22.58
C PRO A 150 -2.79 12.46 -23.15
N GLY A 151 -3.37 13.30 -22.29
CA GLY A 151 -4.46 14.22 -22.67
C GLY A 151 -5.86 13.60 -22.74
N ALA A 152 -6.03 12.33 -22.36
CA ALA A 152 -7.35 11.69 -22.28
C ALA A 152 -8.32 12.48 -21.36
N PRO A 153 -9.62 12.58 -21.69
CA PRO A 153 -10.60 13.28 -20.87
C PRO A 153 -10.72 12.66 -19.47
N LEU A 154 -11.15 13.45 -18.48
CA LEU A 154 -11.26 12.97 -17.09
C LEU A 154 -12.19 11.76 -16.99
N SER A 155 -13.28 11.74 -17.76
CA SER A 155 -14.18 10.58 -17.84
C SER A 155 -13.48 9.26 -18.22
N GLU A 156 -12.49 9.28 -19.11
CA GLU A 156 -11.69 8.10 -19.49
C GLU A 156 -10.71 7.71 -18.37
N VAL A 157 -10.06 8.69 -17.76
CA VAL A 157 -9.18 8.47 -16.60
C VAL A 157 -9.96 7.83 -15.45
N VAL A 158 -11.15 8.37 -15.14
CA VAL A 158 -12.03 7.84 -14.09
C VAL A 158 -12.54 6.44 -14.44
N ALA A 159 -12.79 6.13 -15.71
CA ALA A 159 -13.15 4.77 -16.11
C ALA A 159 -12.01 3.77 -15.81
N GLY A 160 -10.75 4.17 -16.00
CA GLY A 160 -9.60 3.38 -15.57
C GLY A 160 -9.54 3.21 -14.05
N VAL A 161 -9.75 4.28 -13.28
CA VAL A 161 -9.81 4.20 -11.81
C VAL A 161 -10.91 3.22 -11.35
N ARG A 162 -12.11 3.27 -11.96
CA ARG A 162 -13.20 2.31 -11.68
C ARG A 162 -12.74 0.88 -11.90
N LYS A 163 -12.17 0.59 -13.08
CA LYS A 163 -11.67 -0.74 -13.41
C LYS A 163 -10.59 -1.21 -12.42
N LEU A 164 -9.71 -0.32 -11.97
CA LEU A 164 -8.70 -0.64 -10.97
C LEU A 164 -9.33 -1.01 -9.61
N MET A 165 -10.37 -0.29 -9.19
CA MET A 165 -11.12 -0.59 -7.97
C MET A 165 -11.94 -1.88 -8.08
N ASP A 166 -12.52 -2.16 -9.24
CA ASP A 166 -13.20 -3.43 -9.51
C ASP A 166 -12.23 -4.61 -9.33
N VAL A 167 -11.02 -4.51 -9.88
CA VAL A 167 -9.96 -5.53 -9.69
C VAL A 167 -9.64 -5.74 -8.21
N MET A 168 -9.53 -4.67 -7.42
CA MET A 168 -9.29 -4.76 -5.98
C MET A 168 -10.44 -5.52 -5.27
N VAL A 169 -11.69 -5.18 -5.57
CA VAL A 169 -12.88 -5.82 -4.98
C VAL A 169 -13.00 -7.28 -5.40
N GLU A 170 -12.81 -7.59 -6.68
CA GLU A 170 -12.85 -8.96 -7.23
C GLU A 170 -11.80 -9.87 -6.58
N ASN A 171 -10.63 -9.31 -6.24
CA ASN A 171 -9.57 -10.01 -5.51
C ASN A 171 -9.73 -9.99 -3.99
N GLY A 172 -10.89 -9.54 -3.51
CA GLY A 172 -11.29 -9.62 -2.11
C GLY A 172 -10.74 -8.51 -1.22
N TYR A 173 -10.12 -7.46 -1.77
CA TYR A 173 -9.56 -6.35 -0.98
C TYR A 173 -10.63 -5.56 -0.22
N ALA A 174 -11.78 -5.30 -0.84
CA ALA A 174 -12.91 -4.60 -0.23
C ALA A 174 -14.22 -5.29 -0.60
N LEU A 175 -15.32 -4.96 0.09
CA LEU A 175 -16.64 -5.50 -0.22
C LEU A 175 -17.25 -4.84 -1.46
N LYS A 176 -17.04 -3.53 -1.55
CA LYS A 176 -17.55 -2.67 -2.61
C LYS A 176 -16.60 -1.50 -2.75
N ALA A 177 -16.42 -1.04 -3.98
CA ALA A 177 -15.83 0.23 -4.29
C ALA A 177 -16.78 1.02 -5.19
N GLU A 178 -16.73 2.34 -5.11
CA GLU A 178 -17.52 3.24 -5.94
C GLU A 178 -16.68 4.45 -6.30
N VAL A 179 -16.68 4.84 -7.57
CA VAL A 179 -16.04 6.07 -8.05
C VAL A 179 -17.11 7.03 -8.55
N ALA A 180 -17.29 8.10 -7.79
CA ALA A 180 -18.42 9.03 -7.90
C ALA A 180 -17.93 10.49 -7.89
N ASP A 181 -18.89 11.43 -7.90
CA ASP A 181 -18.67 12.88 -7.76
C ASP A 181 -17.61 13.42 -8.74
N VAL A 182 -17.69 12.95 -9.99
CA VAL A 182 -16.80 13.36 -11.06
C VAL A 182 -17.17 14.77 -11.49
N ASP A 183 -16.24 15.70 -11.29
CA ASP A 183 -16.38 17.10 -11.68
C ASP A 183 -15.27 17.45 -12.68
N GLU A 184 -15.67 17.62 -13.94
CA GLU A 184 -14.78 18.01 -15.04
C GLU A 184 -14.20 19.43 -14.84
N ALA A 185 -14.95 20.34 -14.21
CA ALA A 185 -14.53 21.73 -14.03
C ALA A 185 -13.44 21.85 -12.96
N SER A 186 -13.60 21.16 -11.83
CA SER A 186 -12.59 21.12 -10.76
C SER A 186 -11.59 19.97 -10.89
N ARG A 187 -11.75 19.13 -11.94
CA ARG A 187 -10.96 17.93 -12.23
C ARG A 187 -10.82 17.01 -11.01
N SER A 188 -11.95 16.75 -10.35
CA SER A 188 -12.01 15.94 -9.15
C SER A 188 -12.91 14.72 -9.31
N PHE A 189 -12.68 13.73 -8.46
CA PHE A 189 -13.56 12.58 -8.29
C PHE A 189 -13.37 12.03 -6.88
N VAL A 190 -14.30 11.19 -6.43
CA VAL A 190 -14.25 10.56 -5.11
C VAL A 190 -14.24 9.04 -5.27
N VAL A 191 -13.35 8.37 -4.55
CA VAL A 191 -13.33 6.90 -4.42
C VAL A 191 -13.84 6.53 -3.03
N ARG A 192 -14.87 5.70 -2.96
CA ARG A 192 -15.45 5.19 -1.71
C ARG A 192 -15.21 3.68 -1.63
N LEU A 193 -14.55 3.22 -0.57
CA LEU A 193 -14.39 1.78 -0.29
C LEU A 193 -15.19 1.39 0.94
N LEU A 194 -15.95 0.31 0.82
CA LEU A 194 -16.66 -0.32 1.93
C LEU A 194 -15.92 -1.57 2.39
N GLY A 195 -15.59 -1.62 3.67
CA GLY A 195 -14.89 -2.74 4.33
C GLY A 195 -13.57 -3.13 3.68
N PRO A 196 -12.62 -2.21 3.44
CA PRO A 196 -11.33 -2.54 2.88
C PRO A 196 -10.49 -3.40 3.84
N ALA A 197 -9.51 -4.11 3.28
CA ALA A 197 -8.80 -5.18 3.98
C ALA A 197 -7.91 -4.74 5.13
N ASN A 198 -7.65 -3.45 5.19
CA ASN A 198 -6.65 -2.76 5.98
C ASN A 198 -7.28 -1.65 6.83
N LEU A 199 -8.61 -1.63 6.97
CA LEU A 199 -9.35 -0.52 7.59
C LEU A 199 -8.84 -0.21 9.01
N TRP A 200 -8.61 -1.24 9.82
CA TRP A 200 -8.11 -1.03 11.17
C TRP A 200 -6.65 -0.58 11.18
N GLY A 201 -5.82 -1.16 10.33
CA GLY A 201 -4.42 -0.80 10.20
C GLY A 201 -4.24 0.65 9.76
N GLU A 202 -5.02 1.09 8.78
CA GLU A 202 -5.10 2.49 8.32
C GLU A 202 -5.51 3.42 9.46
N THR A 203 -6.62 3.13 10.13
CA THR A 203 -7.14 3.95 11.24
C THR A 203 -6.14 4.01 12.41
N SER A 204 -5.50 2.88 12.74
CA SER A 204 -4.52 2.78 13.82
C SER A 204 -3.25 3.57 13.51
N LEU A 205 -2.77 3.53 12.27
CA LEU A 205 -1.60 4.31 11.84
C LEU A 205 -1.91 5.81 11.82
N ASN A 206 -3.10 6.19 11.37
CA ASN A 206 -3.54 7.58 11.40
C ASN A 206 -3.60 8.11 12.84
N PHE A 207 -4.18 7.34 13.78
CA PHE A 207 -4.18 7.68 15.20
C PHE A 207 -2.77 7.83 15.78
N ARG A 208 -1.83 6.98 15.34
CA ARG A 208 -0.41 7.03 15.72
C ARG A 208 0.37 8.15 14.99
N ARG A 209 -0.28 8.98 14.17
CA ARG A 209 0.34 10.04 13.34
C ARG A 209 1.52 9.52 12.52
N SER A 210 1.34 8.33 11.95
CA SER A 210 2.34 7.68 11.10
C SER A 210 2.70 8.57 9.90
N PRO A 211 3.99 8.71 9.54
CA PRO A 211 4.40 9.43 8.34
C PRO A 211 4.01 8.69 7.04
N VAL A 212 3.66 7.41 7.12
CA VAL A 212 3.16 6.62 5.98
C VAL A 212 1.74 6.12 6.24
N VAL A 213 0.94 6.01 5.18
CA VAL A 213 -0.45 5.58 5.24
C VAL A 213 -0.59 4.19 4.63
N ASN A 214 -1.19 3.24 5.35
CA ASN A 214 -1.47 1.89 4.86
C ASN A 214 -2.70 1.91 3.96
N CYS A 215 -2.58 2.38 2.72
CA CYS A 215 -3.69 2.56 1.76
C CYS A 215 -3.29 2.09 0.35
N TYR A 216 -3.28 0.78 0.14
CA TYR A 216 -2.83 0.17 -1.12
C TYR A 216 -3.66 0.59 -2.34
N ASP A 217 -4.96 0.79 -2.15
CA ASP A 217 -5.89 1.28 -3.17
C ASP A 217 -5.53 2.69 -3.64
N VAL A 218 -5.28 3.61 -2.70
CA VAL A 218 -4.87 4.98 -3.02
C VAL A 218 -3.53 5.01 -3.72
N MET A 219 -2.55 4.21 -3.26
CA MET A 219 -1.24 4.09 -3.91
C MET A 219 -1.37 3.59 -5.36
N ALA A 220 -2.26 2.61 -5.61
CA ALA A 220 -2.49 2.10 -6.95
C ALA A 220 -3.18 3.13 -7.86
N VAL A 221 -4.15 3.89 -7.34
CA VAL A 221 -4.80 4.98 -8.08
C VAL A 221 -3.79 6.08 -8.41
N ASP A 222 -2.96 6.49 -7.46
CA ASP A 222 -1.92 7.50 -7.66
C ASP A 222 -0.93 7.09 -8.77
N ALA A 223 -0.52 5.82 -8.76
CA ALA A 223 0.37 5.26 -9.78
C ALA A 223 -0.29 5.19 -11.16
N TYR A 224 -1.56 4.79 -11.23
CA TYR A 224 -2.33 4.82 -12.46
C TYR A 224 -2.44 6.26 -13.02
N LEU A 225 -2.72 7.24 -12.16
CA LEU A 225 -2.80 8.65 -12.56
C LEU A 225 -1.46 9.14 -13.10
N ARG A 226 -0.35 8.89 -12.40
CA ARG A 226 1.00 9.23 -12.87
C ARG A 226 1.33 8.59 -14.20
N ALA A 227 1.06 7.29 -14.35
CA ALA A 227 1.27 6.56 -15.59
C ALA A 227 0.42 7.10 -16.75
N SER A 228 -0.73 7.72 -16.43
CA SER A 228 -1.63 8.40 -17.37
C SER A 228 -1.25 9.87 -17.62
N GLY A 229 -0.08 10.32 -17.13
CA GLY A 229 0.37 11.70 -17.27
C GLY A 229 -0.41 12.70 -16.42
N ARG A 230 -1.10 12.25 -15.37
CA ARG A 230 -1.84 13.09 -14.43
C ARG A 230 -1.12 13.11 -13.08
N ALA A 231 -0.95 14.30 -12.52
CA ALA A 231 -0.61 14.44 -11.09
C ALA A 231 -1.86 14.88 -10.33
N GLY A 232 -2.01 14.42 -9.10
CA GLY A 232 -3.14 14.78 -8.26
C GLY A 232 -2.77 14.76 -6.79
N THR A 233 -3.61 15.41 -5.99
CA THR A 233 -3.58 15.33 -4.53
C THR A 233 -4.83 14.62 -4.07
N PHE A 234 -4.76 13.93 -2.94
CA PHE A 234 -5.92 13.28 -2.35
C PHE A 234 -6.09 13.65 -0.89
N GLU A 235 -7.33 13.57 -0.41
CA GLU A 235 -7.69 13.60 1.00
C GLU A 235 -8.38 12.29 1.35
N LEU A 236 -7.80 11.55 2.30
CA LEU A 236 -8.35 10.28 2.78
C LEU A 236 -9.08 10.51 4.11
N THR A 237 -10.35 10.14 4.14
CA THR A 237 -11.24 10.22 5.31
C THR A 237 -11.73 8.83 5.69
N PRO A 238 -11.20 8.22 6.76
CA PRO A 238 -11.69 6.94 7.24
C PRO A 238 -13.05 7.12 7.95
N ASN A 239 -13.90 6.10 7.87
CA ASN A 239 -15.15 6.02 8.60
C ASN A 239 -15.32 4.60 9.20
N PRO A 240 -16.27 4.36 10.11
CA PRO A 240 -16.37 3.07 10.82
C PRO A 240 -16.55 1.84 9.92
N SER A 241 -17.01 2.04 8.68
CA SER A 241 -17.28 0.96 7.72
C SER A 241 -16.35 0.95 6.50
N GLY A 242 -15.43 1.90 6.37
CA GLY A 242 -14.66 2.06 5.13
C GLY A 242 -13.86 3.36 5.08
N CYS A 243 -13.55 3.82 3.88
CA CYS A 243 -12.87 5.08 3.66
C CYS A 243 -13.41 5.80 2.42
N GLU A 244 -13.29 7.12 2.44
CA GLU A 244 -13.55 7.99 1.30
C GLU A 244 -12.26 8.73 0.93
N VAL A 245 -11.95 8.78 -0.36
CA VAL A 245 -10.74 9.39 -0.88
C VAL A 245 -11.13 10.39 -1.97
N ALA A 246 -11.05 11.67 -1.63
CA ALA A 246 -11.34 12.76 -2.56
C ALA A 246 -10.07 13.12 -3.34
N TRP A 247 -10.11 12.98 -4.66
CA TRP A 247 -9.00 13.29 -5.56
C TRP A 247 -9.21 14.63 -6.24
N ARG A 248 -8.15 15.43 -6.35
CA ARG A 248 -8.09 16.64 -7.18
C ARG A 248 -6.88 16.57 -8.09
N LEU A 249 -7.12 16.56 -9.40
CA LEU A 249 -6.07 16.49 -10.41
C LEU A 249 -5.54 17.88 -10.76
N THR A 250 -4.23 17.95 -10.99
CA THR A 250 -3.55 19.17 -11.48
C THR A 250 -3.77 19.35 -12.97
N ALA A 251 -3.60 20.60 -13.43
CA ALA A 251 -3.91 21.04 -14.78
C ALA A 251 -3.01 20.40 -15.85
#